data_AF-A0A927Z8Q5-F1
#
_entry.id   AF-A0A927Z8Q5-F1
#
_cell.length_a   1.000
_cell.length_b   1.000
_cell.length_c   1.000
_cell.angle_alpha   90.00
_cell.angle_beta   90.00
_cell.angle_gamma   90.00
#
_symmetry.space_group_name_H-M   'P 1'
#
loop_
_entity.id
_entity.type
_entity.pdbx_description
1 polymer ?
#
loop_
_entity_poly.entity_id
_entity_poly.type
_entity_poly.pdbx_seq_one_letter_code
_entity_poly.pdbx_strand_id
1 'polypeptide(L)'
;MSAEKKYYEIKNTYIQMGFGRGAVIYEPIEKDERSRTAILVMHSDGDYYGFIPCPELAKRGFTVMGANVHESKSPLYKKIQDVGFFADYLRNLPDIDRVILLGHSGGATLMSCYQAVAENGAKIFQDEGRIYKMPDIDPLTPAEAVMFLDTNWGNGVMNILSVNPMIIDEDDPTKLNKELDPYAPENGFTPEGSTYSEEFVAKYNKAQEERFNRIRETALARAAVLDAGEGYYDDDEPLIIHCGTQLAPNNRLFPQDIRYLNHTKEAYDLIHADGSITNEIVHTRRPAKFAKSVDRNCGMSCEVTTVRTYVSGSTIRSNGYRITETEVLGIDWDSAYCATPGNIQHISAPMLLMGMTGGYEFLASEVAYQNAKKTNDKTIAFVEGATHNFRPEKDAEKFPGEFGDTVKNTFDFVADWILARF
;
A
#
# COMPACT_ATOMS: atom_id res chain seq x y z
N MET A 1 -14.74 32.78 -6.29
CA MET A 1 -13.81 33.08 -5.18
C MET A 1 -13.89 31.89 -4.24
N SER A 2 -12.83 31.07 -4.17
CA SER A 2 -12.75 30.02 -3.14
C SER A 2 -12.88 30.69 -1.78
N ALA A 3 -13.74 30.17 -0.90
CA ALA A 3 -13.69 30.57 0.50
C ALA A 3 -12.26 30.35 1.02
N GLU A 4 -11.77 31.25 1.85
CA GLU A 4 -10.44 31.13 2.46
C GLU A 4 -10.40 29.85 3.30
N LYS A 5 -9.41 28.97 3.06
CA LYS A 5 -9.30 27.70 3.78
C LYS A 5 -8.90 27.99 5.23
N LYS A 6 -9.75 27.57 6.17
CA LYS A 6 -9.50 27.67 7.61
C LYS A 6 -8.57 26.54 8.06
N TYR A 7 -7.49 26.90 8.73
CA TYR A 7 -6.55 25.99 9.38
C TYR A 7 -6.59 26.20 10.90
N TYR A 8 -6.36 25.13 11.65
CA TYR A 8 -6.46 25.10 13.10
C TYR A 8 -5.09 24.85 13.73
N GLU A 9 -4.83 25.47 14.88
CA GLU A 9 -3.82 24.96 15.79
C GLU A 9 -4.25 23.58 16.30
N ILE A 10 -3.29 22.67 16.44
CA ILE A 10 -3.55 21.28 16.84
C ILE A 10 -2.82 20.93 18.12
N LYS A 11 -3.35 19.95 18.85
CA LYS A 11 -2.65 19.23 19.91
C LYS A 11 -2.54 17.76 19.52
N ASN A 12 -1.58 17.05 20.10
CA ASN A 12 -1.45 15.61 19.98
C ASN A 12 -1.30 14.95 21.35
N THR A 13 -1.91 13.77 21.50
CA THR A 13 -1.89 13.00 22.74
C THR A 13 -1.59 11.54 22.41
N TYR A 14 -0.53 10.99 23.00
CA TYR A 14 -0.30 9.55 22.96
C TYR A 14 -1.19 8.84 23.98
N ILE A 15 -1.81 7.74 23.55
CA ILE A 15 -2.67 6.90 24.38
C ILE A 15 -2.16 5.47 24.26
N GLN A 16 -1.80 4.88 25.40
CA GLN A 16 -1.51 3.47 25.50
C GLN A 16 -2.80 2.71 25.80
N MET A 17 -3.15 1.74 24.94
CA MET A 17 -4.40 0.99 25.00
C MET A 17 -4.16 -0.51 25.26
N GLY A 18 -2.99 -0.86 25.78
CA GLY A 18 -2.59 -2.22 26.13
C GLY A 18 -1.12 -2.50 25.85
N PHE A 19 -0.74 -3.77 25.93
CA PHE A 19 0.57 -4.23 25.49
C PHE A 19 0.64 -4.19 23.95
N GLY A 20 1.67 -3.55 23.39
CA GLY A 20 1.84 -3.40 21.94
C GLY A 20 0.83 -2.50 21.23
N ARG A 21 -0.25 -2.07 21.91
CA ARG A 21 -1.30 -1.21 21.35
C ARG A 21 -1.17 0.22 21.85
N GLY A 22 -0.72 1.10 20.97
CA GLY A 22 -0.68 2.53 21.19
C GLY A 22 -1.30 3.29 20.02
N ALA A 23 -1.67 4.54 20.27
CA ALA A 23 -2.13 5.46 19.24
C ALA A 23 -1.73 6.90 19.62
N VAL A 24 -1.58 7.76 18.62
CA VAL A 24 -1.51 9.21 18.80
C VAL A 24 -2.76 9.83 18.21
N ILE A 25 -3.52 10.56 19.02
CA ILE A 25 -4.65 11.36 18.56
C ILE A 25 -4.18 12.78 18.31
N TYR A 26 -4.40 13.26 17.09
CA TYR A 26 -4.25 14.64 16.65
C TYR A 26 -5.64 15.25 16.55
N GLU A 27 -5.85 16.41 17.16
CA GLU A 27 -7.14 17.10 17.11
C GLU A 27 -6.92 18.63 17.11
N PRO A 28 -7.82 19.39 16.47
CA PRO A 28 -7.79 20.85 16.57
C PRO A 28 -8.03 21.29 18.02
N ILE A 29 -7.33 22.35 18.44
CA ILE A 29 -7.54 22.96 19.76
C ILE A 29 -8.95 23.58 19.84
N GLU A 30 -9.33 24.31 18.79
CA GLU A 30 -10.69 24.82 18.61
C GLU A 30 -11.54 23.78 17.87
N LYS A 31 -12.50 23.18 18.57
CA LYS A 31 -13.41 22.19 18.00
C LYS A 31 -14.60 22.85 17.30
N ASP A 32 -14.99 22.28 16.17
CA ASP A 32 -16.27 22.51 15.50
C ASP A 32 -16.81 21.21 14.88
N GLU A 33 -17.83 21.30 14.03
CA GLU A 33 -18.45 20.15 13.37
C GLU A 33 -17.45 19.23 12.65
N ARG A 34 -16.35 19.78 12.11
CA ARG A 34 -15.32 18.98 11.42
C ARG A 34 -14.62 18.01 12.36
N SER A 35 -14.43 18.42 13.61
CA SER A 35 -13.72 17.62 14.61
C SER A 35 -14.51 16.37 15.03
N ARG A 36 -15.81 16.32 14.70
CA ARG A 36 -16.69 15.18 14.91
C ARG A 36 -16.50 14.05 13.89
N THR A 37 -15.73 14.30 12.84
CA THR A 37 -15.27 13.26 11.90
C THR A 37 -13.88 12.80 12.31
N ALA A 38 -13.77 11.54 12.73
CA ALA A 38 -12.50 10.90 13.04
C ALA A 38 -11.92 10.19 11.81
N ILE A 39 -10.60 10.27 11.64
CA ILE A 39 -9.87 9.57 10.57
C ILE A 39 -8.87 8.62 11.23
N LEU A 40 -8.99 7.32 10.97
CA LEU A 40 -8.05 6.31 11.43
C LEU A 40 -6.99 6.04 10.36
N VAL A 41 -5.73 6.23 10.73
CA VAL A 41 -4.56 6.09 9.86
C VAL A 41 -3.68 4.98 10.45
N MET A 42 -3.52 3.87 9.71
CA MET A 42 -2.67 2.74 10.12
C MET A 42 -1.97 2.12 8.92
N HIS A 43 -0.87 1.42 9.17
CA HIS A 43 -0.15 0.63 8.19
C HIS A 43 -0.06 -0.83 8.63
N SER A 44 0.02 -1.74 7.65
CA SER A 44 0.14 -3.18 7.90
C SER A 44 1.41 -3.54 8.68
N ASP A 45 2.49 -2.80 8.45
CA ASP A 45 3.84 -3.19 8.91
C ASP A 45 4.68 -2.03 9.50
N GLY A 46 4.16 -0.79 9.54
CA GLY A 46 4.93 0.42 9.82
C GLY A 46 4.38 1.26 10.97
N ASP A 47 5.21 2.14 11.53
CA ASP A 47 4.83 3.08 12.60
C ASP A 47 4.22 4.37 12.02
N TYR A 48 2.95 4.62 12.36
CA TYR A 48 2.14 5.71 11.83
C TYR A 48 1.79 6.76 12.89
N TYR A 49 2.38 6.68 14.09
CA TYR A 49 2.15 7.66 15.16
C TYR A 49 2.40 9.10 14.72
N GLY A 50 3.43 9.35 13.92
CA GLY A 50 3.80 10.70 13.44
C GLY A 50 3.62 10.90 11.94
N PHE A 51 2.85 10.06 11.26
CA PHE A 51 2.76 10.07 9.80
C PHE A 51 2.07 11.34 9.28
N ILE A 52 2.53 11.87 8.14
CA ILE A 52 2.16 13.20 7.61
C ILE A 52 0.64 13.47 7.55
N PRO A 53 -0.23 12.54 7.10
CA PRO A 53 -1.67 12.73 7.09
C PRO A 53 -2.25 13.11 8.46
N CYS A 54 -1.67 12.61 9.56
CA CYS A 54 -2.21 12.79 10.90
C CYS A 54 -2.27 14.27 11.32
N PRO A 55 -1.14 15.00 11.42
CA PRO A 55 -1.18 16.43 11.73
C PRO A 55 -1.80 17.26 10.60
N GLU A 56 -1.67 16.87 9.33
CA GLU A 56 -2.18 17.68 8.21
C GLU A 56 -3.70 17.69 8.10
N LEU A 57 -4.35 16.56 8.35
CA LEU A 57 -5.81 16.49 8.38
C LEU A 57 -6.37 17.10 9.67
N ALA A 58 -5.65 16.99 10.80
CA ALA A 58 -6.05 17.67 12.04
C ALA A 58 -6.01 19.20 11.89
N LYS A 59 -5.00 19.75 11.20
CA LYS A 59 -4.95 21.19 10.87
C LYS A 59 -6.11 21.65 10.00
N ARG A 60 -6.84 20.75 9.33
CA ARG A 60 -8.02 21.06 8.51
C ARG A 60 -9.35 20.89 9.27
N GLY A 61 -9.25 20.52 10.55
CA GLY A 61 -10.35 20.50 11.50
C GLY A 61 -10.79 19.10 11.95
N PHE A 62 -10.19 18.02 11.42
CA PHE A 62 -10.61 16.65 11.74
C PHE A 62 -9.94 16.10 13.02
N THR A 63 -10.58 15.15 13.68
CA THR A 63 -9.89 14.31 14.67
C THR A 63 -9.16 13.20 13.92
N VAL A 64 -7.89 12.95 14.18
CA VAL A 64 -7.09 11.96 13.43
C VAL A 64 -6.32 11.08 14.39
N MET A 65 -6.43 9.77 14.22
CA MET A 65 -5.69 8.78 15.01
C MET A 65 -4.65 8.10 14.13
N GLY A 66 -3.38 8.32 14.44
CA GLY A 66 -2.29 7.47 13.97
C GLY A 66 -2.10 6.30 14.92
N ALA A 67 -2.28 5.07 14.45
CA ALA A 67 -2.14 3.88 15.26
C ALA A 67 -1.34 2.79 14.54
N ASN A 68 -0.82 1.83 15.31
CA ASN A 68 -0.04 0.73 14.80
C ASN A 68 -0.76 -0.59 15.06
N VAL A 69 -0.60 -1.55 14.16
CA VAL A 69 -0.92 -2.94 14.47
C VAL A 69 -0.08 -3.38 15.68
N HIS A 70 -0.68 -4.16 16.57
CA HIS A 70 0.00 -4.51 17.83
C HIS A 70 1.22 -5.41 17.59
N GLU A 71 1.17 -6.23 16.53
CA GLU A 71 2.24 -7.12 16.11
C GLU A 71 2.39 -7.08 14.58
N SER A 72 3.47 -6.47 14.09
CA SER A 72 3.72 -6.33 12.65
C SER A 72 3.99 -7.66 11.95
N LYS A 73 4.39 -8.70 12.70
CA LYS A 73 4.60 -10.06 12.18
C LYS A 73 3.42 -10.99 12.40
N SER A 74 2.25 -10.46 12.75
CA SER A 74 1.02 -11.24 12.85
C SER A 74 0.34 -11.41 11.48
N PRO A 75 -0.43 -12.50 11.27
CA PRO A 75 -1.22 -12.68 10.05
C PRO A 75 -2.19 -11.53 9.78
N LEU A 76 -2.46 -11.24 8.50
CA LEU A 76 -3.28 -10.09 8.09
C LEU A 76 -4.70 -10.13 8.69
N TYR A 77 -5.30 -11.31 8.83
CA TYR A 77 -6.62 -11.47 9.46
C TYR A 77 -6.64 -11.11 10.95
N LYS A 78 -5.50 -11.18 11.66
CA LYS A 78 -5.38 -10.66 13.03
C LYS A 78 -5.17 -9.15 13.03
N LYS A 79 -4.37 -8.63 12.09
CA LYS A 79 -4.10 -7.19 11.97
C LYS A 79 -5.38 -6.36 11.72
N ILE A 80 -6.33 -6.88 10.94
CA ILE A 80 -7.62 -6.17 10.73
C ILE A 80 -8.46 -6.10 12.02
N GLN A 81 -8.27 -6.97 13.01
CA GLN A 81 -8.94 -6.82 14.31
C GLN A 81 -8.41 -5.62 15.10
N ASP A 82 -7.14 -5.25 14.95
CA ASP A 82 -6.62 -4.01 15.56
C ASP A 82 -7.27 -2.78 14.92
N VAL A 83 -7.50 -2.80 13.60
CA VAL A 83 -8.25 -1.73 12.93
C VAL A 83 -9.64 -1.60 13.53
N GLY A 84 -10.32 -2.73 13.75
CA GLY A 84 -11.63 -2.76 14.42
C GLY A 84 -11.59 -2.18 15.82
N PHE A 85 -10.59 -2.59 16.63
CA PHE A 85 -10.39 -2.08 17.97
C PHE A 85 -10.23 -0.54 18.01
N PHE A 86 -9.37 0.03 17.16
CA PHE A 86 -9.15 1.48 17.13
C PHE A 86 -10.34 2.24 16.53
N ALA A 87 -11.01 1.68 15.51
CA ALA A 87 -12.22 2.27 14.95
C ALA A 87 -13.35 2.32 15.98
N ASP A 88 -13.58 1.24 16.73
CA ASP A 88 -14.59 1.19 17.80
C ASP A 88 -14.22 2.10 18.97
N TYR A 89 -12.93 2.21 19.31
CA TYR A 89 -12.49 3.21 20.29
C TYR A 89 -12.89 4.62 19.86
N LEU A 90 -12.62 5.01 18.60
CA LEU A 90 -12.97 6.33 18.07
C LEU A 90 -14.49 6.56 18.09
N ARG A 91 -15.29 5.57 17.67
CA ARG A 91 -16.77 5.66 17.70
C ARG A 91 -17.34 5.86 19.10
N ASN A 92 -16.66 5.34 20.13
CA ASN A 92 -17.11 5.45 21.52
C ASN A 92 -16.70 6.78 22.19
N LEU A 93 -15.96 7.66 21.50
CA LEU A 93 -15.68 9.00 21.99
C LEU A 93 -16.94 9.89 21.86
N PRO A 94 -17.27 10.70 22.88
CA PRO A 94 -18.54 11.45 22.91
C PRO A 94 -18.67 12.52 21.82
N ASP A 95 -17.54 12.96 21.25
CA ASP A 95 -17.50 14.02 20.25
C ASP A 95 -17.38 13.50 18.81
N ILE A 96 -17.39 12.17 18.58
CA ILE A 96 -17.20 11.57 17.25
C ILE A 96 -18.51 11.00 16.73
N ASP A 97 -18.93 11.44 15.55
CA ASP A 97 -20.11 10.93 14.85
C ASP A 97 -19.76 9.92 13.76
N ARG A 98 -18.54 10.00 13.22
CA ARG A 98 -18.13 9.27 12.01
C ARG A 98 -16.67 8.86 12.10
N VAL A 99 -16.34 7.69 11.57
CA VAL A 99 -15.00 7.15 11.41
C VAL A 99 -14.73 6.89 9.93
N ILE A 100 -13.67 7.50 9.41
CA ILE A 100 -13.16 7.30 8.06
C ILE A 100 -11.83 6.54 8.16
N LEU A 101 -11.60 5.56 7.29
CA LEU A 101 -10.31 4.86 7.22
C LEU A 101 -9.42 5.51 6.18
N LEU A 102 -8.14 5.70 6.51
CA LEU A 102 -7.11 6.15 5.57
C LEU A 102 -6.01 5.09 5.47
N GLY A 103 -5.93 4.44 4.31
CA GLY A 103 -4.84 3.54 3.96
C GLY A 103 -3.84 4.22 3.02
N HIS A 104 -2.57 4.20 3.38
CA HIS A 104 -1.46 4.62 2.51
C HIS A 104 -0.49 3.46 2.31
N SER A 105 0.04 3.26 1.10
CA SER A 105 0.94 2.14 0.79
C SER A 105 0.32 0.78 1.19
N GLY A 106 1.02 -0.04 1.99
CA GLY A 106 0.51 -1.28 2.60
C GLY A 106 -0.64 -1.08 3.59
N GLY A 107 -0.83 0.14 4.11
CA GLY A 107 -2.02 0.52 4.86
C GLY A 107 -3.30 0.43 4.02
N ALA A 108 -3.22 0.61 2.71
CA ALA A 108 -4.37 0.39 1.83
C ALA A 108 -4.75 -1.10 1.73
N THR A 109 -3.76 -2.00 1.75
CA THR A 109 -4.03 -3.45 1.87
C THR A 109 -4.77 -3.76 3.18
N LEU A 110 -4.29 -3.21 4.30
CA LEU A 110 -4.89 -3.39 5.62
C LEU A 110 -6.32 -2.85 5.67
N MET A 111 -6.52 -1.59 5.30
CA MET A 111 -7.81 -0.91 5.42
C MET A 111 -8.85 -1.44 4.41
N SER A 112 -8.44 -1.81 3.20
CA SER A 112 -9.35 -2.42 2.22
C SER A 112 -9.82 -3.80 2.66
N CYS A 113 -8.93 -4.63 3.20
CA CYS A 113 -9.28 -5.93 3.75
C CYS A 113 -10.26 -5.79 4.92
N TYR A 114 -9.94 -4.89 5.87
CA TYR A 114 -10.83 -4.56 6.98
C TYR A 114 -12.23 -4.16 6.50
N GLN A 115 -12.34 -3.16 5.62
CA GLN A 115 -13.63 -2.63 5.22
C GLN A 115 -14.44 -3.66 4.42
N ALA A 116 -13.79 -4.44 3.55
CA ALA A 116 -14.44 -5.52 2.82
C ALA A 116 -15.06 -6.56 3.77
N VAL A 117 -14.32 -6.97 4.82
CA VAL A 117 -14.82 -7.91 5.82
C VAL A 117 -15.89 -7.27 6.72
N ALA A 118 -15.73 -6.01 7.12
CA ALA A 118 -16.68 -5.32 7.97
C ALA A 118 -18.05 -5.12 7.28
N GLU A 119 -18.07 -4.90 5.96
CA GLU A 119 -19.33 -4.74 5.21
C GLU A 119 -20.01 -6.08 4.85
N ASN A 120 -19.26 -7.19 4.73
CA ASN A 120 -19.78 -8.42 4.11
C ASN A 120 -19.54 -9.71 4.93
N GLY A 121 -18.76 -9.63 6.02
CA GLY A 121 -18.28 -10.77 6.81
C GLY A 121 -17.10 -11.51 6.16
N ALA A 122 -16.33 -12.25 6.96
CA ALA A 122 -15.12 -12.95 6.51
C ALA A 122 -15.35 -14.03 5.44
N LYS A 123 -16.60 -14.49 5.30
CA LYS A 123 -17.02 -15.53 4.33
C LYS A 123 -16.71 -15.17 2.88
N ILE A 124 -16.61 -13.88 2.53
CA ILE A 124 -16.21 -13.45 1.18
C ILE A 124 -14.78 -13.88 0.82
N PHE A 125 -13.97 -14.30 1.79
CA PHE A 125 -12.58 -14.76 1.62
C PHE A 125 -12.36 -16.21 2.04
N GLN A 126 -13.43 -17.03 2.04
CA GLN A 126 -13.39 -18.45 2.42
C GLN A 126 -13.71 -19.40 1.24
N ASP A 127 -13.89 -18.87 0.02
CA ASP A 127 -14.15 -19.69 -1.17
C ASP A 127 -12.90 -20.43 -1.68
N GLU A 128 -13.11 -21.42 -2.55
CA GLU A 128 -12.03 -22.24 -3.13
C GLU A 128 -11.11 -21.47 -4.09
N GLY A 129 -11.47 -20.26 -4.51
CA GLY A 129 -10.63 -19.39 -5.33
C GLY A 129 -9.46 -18.79 -4.55
N ARG A 130 -9.50 -18.80 -3.21
CA ARG A 130 -8.46 -18.23 -2.36
C ARG A 130 -7.25 -19.15 -2.21
N ILE A 131 -6.06 -18.57 -2.31
CA ILE A 131 -4.79 -19.27 -2.05
C ILE A 131 -4.71 -19.73 -0.60
N TYR A 132 -5.08 -18.84 0.30
CA TYR A 132 -5.16 -19.08 1.73
C TYR A 132 -6.47 -18.49 2.22
N LYS A 133 -7.32 -19.31 2.84
CA LYS A 133 -8.66 -18.90 3.27
C LYS A 133 -8.57 -18.10 4.55
N MET A 134 -9.35 -17.02 4.65
CA MET A 134 -9.44 -16.27 5.89
C MET A 134 -10.13 -17.14 6.96
N PRO A 135 -9.56 -17.29 8.17
CA PRO A 135 -10.25 -17.97 9.25
C PRO A 135 -11.48 -17.18 9.69
N ASP A 136 -12.35 -17.81 10.49
CA ASP A 136 -13.39 -17.05 11.17
C ASP A 136 -12.77 -16.02 12.12
N ILE A 137 -13.31 -14.82 12.12
CA ILE A 137 -12.91 -13.71 12.98
C ILE A 137 -14.13 -13.08 13.63
N ASP A 138 -13.91 -12.33 14.70
CA ASP A 138 -14.97 -11.55 15.34
C ASP A 138 -15.58 -10.53 14.36
N PRO A 139 -16.90 -10.23 14.48
CA PRO A 139 -17.56 -9.23 13.67
C PRO A 139 -16.87 -7.87 13.76
N LEU A 140 -16.73 -7.19 12.61
CA LEU A 140 -16.13 -5.86 12.50
C LEU A 140 -17.19 -4.84 12.11
N THR A 141 -17.09 -3.62 12.61
CA THR A 141 -18.02 -2.52 12.30
C THR A 141 -17.49 -1.71 11.10
N PRO A 142 -18.25 -1.59 9.99
CA PRO A 142 -17.79 -0.85 8.81
C PRO A 142 -17.61 0.64 9.11
N ALA A 143 -16.64 1.27 8.46
CA ALA A 143 -16.44 2.71 8.50
C ALA A 143 -17.37 3.43 7.52
N GLU A 144 -17.64 4.72 7.76
CA GLU A 144 -18.54 5.53 6.94
C GLU A 144 -17.94 5.87 5.57
N ALA A 145 -16.62 5.89 5.45
CA ALA A 145 -15.89 6.11 4.20
C ALA A 145 -14.47 5.55 4.28
N VAL A 146 -13.85 5.37 3.10
CA VAL A 146 -12.45 4.95 2.99
C VAL A 146 -11.67 5.85 2.03
N MET A 147 -10.41 6.08 2.37
CA MET A 147 -9.47 6.85 1.55
C MET A 147 -8.19 6.05 1.36
N PHE A 148 -7.75 5.92 0.11
CA PHE A 148 -6.54 5.20 -0.27
C PHE A 148 -5.58 6.18 -0.94
N LEU A 149 -4.60 6.67 -0.17
CA LEU A 149 -3.66 7.69 -0.64
C LEU A 149 -2.32 7.04 -0.97
N ASP A 150 -1.93 7.10 -2.24
CA ASP A 150 -0.80 6.36 -2.82
C ASP A 150 -0.80 4.89 -2.37
N THR A 151 -1.91 4.21 -2.67
CA THR A 151 -2.06 2.78 -2.36
C THR A 151 -0.98 1.96 -3.05
N ASN A 152 -0.58 0.83 -2.45
CA ASN A 152 0.11 -0.21 -3.21
C ASN A 152 -0.90 -1.12 -3.94
N TRP A 153 -0.43 -2.06 -4.76
CA TRP A 153 -1.28 -3.04 -5.45
C TRP A 153 -1.82 -4.16 -4.55
N GLY A 154 -1.47 -4.16 -3.26
CA GLY A 154 -1.57 -5.32 -2.39
C GLY A 154 -0.20 -5.82 -1.96
N ASN A 155 -0.01 -6.11 -0.67
CA ASN A 155 1.23 -6.67 -0.15
C ASN A 155 1.67 -7.97 -0.87
N GLY A 156 0.72 -8.78 -1.36
CA GLY A 156 1.05 -9.96 -2.18
C GLY A 156 1.66 -9.61 -3.54
N VAL A 157 1.16 -8.57 -4.21
CA VAL A 157 1.70 -8.09 -5.48
C VAL A 157 3.04 -7.37 -5.28
N MET A 158 3.16 -6.63 -4.18
CA MET A 158 4.44 -6.01 -3.82
C MET A 158 5.54 -7.05 -3.55
N ASN A 159 5.18 -8.27 -3.10
CA ASN A 159 6.14 -9.36 -2.93
C ASN A 159 6.67 -9.90 -4.26
N ILE A 160 5.80 -10.22 -5.22
CA ILE A 160 6.26 -10.66 -6.57
C ILE A 160 7.09 -9.57 -7.26
N LEU A 161 6.75 -8.30 -7.10
CA LEU A 161 7.55 -7.17 -7.63
C LEU A 161 8.95 -7.11 -7.01
N SER A 162 9.16 -7.65 -5.81
CA SER A 162 10.37 -7.47 -5.00
C SER A 162 11.31 -8.68 -4.94
N VAL A 163 10.86 -9.87 -5.31
CA VAL A 163 11.72 -11.05 -5.27
C VAL A 163 12.82 -10.96 -6.32
N ASN A 164 14.08 -11.17 -5.91
CA ASN A 164 15.21 -11.25 -6.82
C ASN A 164 15.16 -12.55 -7.65
N PRO A 165 14.96 -12.49 -8.98
CA PRO A 165 14.85 -13.69 -9.80
C PRO A 165 16.20 -14.40 -10.05
N MET A 166 17.33 -13.78 -9.68
CA MET A 166 18.65 -14.39 -9.83
C MET A 166 18.83 -15.61 -8.93
N ILE A 167 18.15 -15.67 -7.78
CA ILE A 167 18.28 -16.80 -6.84
C ILE A 167 17.57 -18.02 -7.41
N ILE A 168 18.35 -19.08 -7.68
CA ILE A 168 17.83 -20.34 -8.26
C ILE A 168 17.66 -21.45 -7.21
N ASP A 169 18.21 -21.27 -6.01
CA ASP A 169 18.18 -22.23 -4.90
C ASP A 169 17.91 -21.46 -3.60
N GLU A 170 16.79 -21.75 -2.93
CA GLU A 170 16.44 -21.05 -1.68
C GLU A 170 17.26 -21.53 -0.48
N ASP A 171 17.85 -22.73 -0.54
CA ASP A 171 18.72 -23.26 0.52
C ASP A 171 20.17 -22.73 0.41
N ASP A 172 20.54 -22.23 -0.77
CA ASP A 172 21.84 -21.59 -1.03
C ASP A 172 21.68 -20.33 -1.90
N PRO A 173 21.41 -19.16 -1.29
CA PRO A 173 21.20 -17.91 -2.02
C PRO A 173 22.48 -17.38 -2.70
N THR A 174 23.61 -18.06 -2.58
CA THR A 174 24.84 -17.74 -3.33
C THR A 174 24.82 -18.28 -4.76
N LYS A 175 23.95 -19.25 -5.04
CA LYS A 175 23.71 -19.76 -6.40
C LYS A 175 22.82 -18.80 -7.16
N LEU A 176 23.44 -18.04 -8.06
CA LEU A 176 22.78 -16.98 -8.82
C LEU A 176 22.83 -17.23 -10.33
N ASN A 177 21.70 -17.04 -11.01
CA ASN A 177 21.64 -16.85 -12.45
C ASN A 177 22.03 -15.41 -12.80
N LYS A 178 23.29 -15.20 -13.16
CA LYS A 178 23.85 -13.87 -13.48
C LYS A 178 23.29 -13.26 -14.76
N GLU A 179 22.71 -14.06 -15.65
CA GLU A 179 22.06 -13.54 -16.86
C GLU A 179 20.80 -12.72 -16.54
N LEU A 180 20.31 -12.77 -15.29
CA LEU A 180 19.15 -12.01 -14.81
C LEU A 180 19.54 -10.78 -13.99
N ASP A 181 20.82 -10.42 -13.90
CA ASP A 181 21.28 -9.28 -13.12
C ASP A 181 20.83 -7.95 -13.76
N PRO A 182 19.90 -7.20 -13.12
CA PRO A 182 19.40 -5.95 -13.68
C PRO A 182 20.40 -4.79 -13.56
N TYR A 183 21.54 -5.00 -12.88
CA TYR A 183 22.64 -4.03 -12.74
C TYR A 183 23.80 -4.32 -13.72
N ALA A 184 23.67 -5.35 -14.55
CA ALA A 184 24.67 -5.69 -15.55
C ALA A 184 24.52 -4.78 -16.79
N PRO A 185 25.58 -4.07 -17.24
CA PRO A 185 25.50 -3.19 -18.41
C PRO A 185 25.01 -3.88 -19.69
N GLU A 186 25.34 -5.17 -19.87
CA GLU A 186 24.88 -6.00 -20.99
C GLU A 186 23.35 -6.15 -21.05
N ASN A 187 22.67 -6.00 -19.92
CA ASN A 187 21.21 -6.05 -19.85
C ASN A 187 20.56 -4.67 -20.07
N GLY A 188 21.36 -3.59 -20.20
CA GLY A 188 20.87 -2.22 -20.43
C GLY A 188 20.93 -1.30 -19.21
N PHE A 189 21.65 -1.71 -18.15
CA PHE A 189 21.84 -0.90 -16.95
C PHE A 189 22.79 0.29 -17.18
N THR A 190 22.39 1.47 -16.68
CA THR A 190 23.32 2.58 -16.42
C THR A 190 23.01 3.24 -15.07
N PRO A 191 23.99 3.88 -14.40
CA PRO A 191 23.78 4.56 -13.13
C PRO A 191 22.73 5.69 -13.19
N GLU A 192 22.56 6.33 -14.35
CA GLU A 192 21.64 7.45 -14.57
C GLU A 192 20.22 7.02 -14.96
N GLY A 193 20.01 5.73 -15.24
CA GLY A 193 18.74 5.15 -15.68
C GLY A 193 18.96 4.02 -16.68
N SER A 194 18.08 3.03 -16.69
CA SER A 194 18.25 1.83 -17.51
C SER A 194 17.27 1.78 -18.66
N THR A 195 17.66 1.10 -19.74
CA THR A 195 16.79 0.78 -20.88
C THR A 195 16.95 -0.69 -21.18
N TYR A 196 16.12 -1.50 -20.54
CA TYR A 196 16.17 -2.94 -20.70
C TYR A 196 15.57 -3.38 -22.05
N SER A 197 16.14 -4.42 -22.66
CA SER A 197 15.55 -5.02 -23.86
C SER A 197 14.26 -5.77 -23.52
N GLU A 198 13.32 -5.85 -24.47
CA GLU A 198 12.08 -6.61 -24.27
C GLU A 198 12.34 -8.08 -23.96
N GLU A 199 13.38 -8.66 -24.58
CA GLU A 199 13.83 -10.03 -24.32
C GLU A 199 14.29 -10.22 -22.87
N PHE A 200 15.13 -9.31 -22.37
CA PHE A 200 15.60 -9.35 -20.98
C PHE A 200 14.44 -9.21 -20.01
N VAL A 201 13.54 -8.25 -20.24
CA VAL A 201 12.37 -7.99 -19.38
C VAL A 201 11.46 -9.21 -19.33
N ALA A 202 11.19 -9.85 -20.48
CA ALA A 202 10.37 -11.06 -20.53
C ALA A 202 11.02 -12.21 -19.74
N LYS A 203 12.34 -12.41 -19.88
CA LYS A 203 13.09 -13.43 -19.14
C LYS A 203 13.10 -13.13 -17.63
N TYR A 204 13.30 -11.87 -17.25
CA TYR A 204 13.34 -11.40 -15.87
C TYR A 204 11.99 -11.60 -15.17
N ASN A 205 10.91 -11.09 -15.76
CA ASN A 205 9.57 -11.21 -15.17
C ASN A 205 9.13 -12.67 -15.06
N LYS A 206 9.45 -13.51 -16.06
CA LYS A 206 9.17 -14.95 -16.00
C LYS A 206 9.91 -15.61 -14.83
N ALA A 207 11.22 -15.37 -14.70
CA ALA A 207 12.00 -15.93 -13.60
C ALA A 207 11.56 -15.38 -12.23
N GLN A 208 11.08 -14.14 -12.18
CA GLN A 208 10.52 -13.49 -10.99
C GLN A 208 9.24 -14.21 -10.54
N GLU A 209 8.31 -14.43 -11.47
CA GLU A 209 7.09 -15.20 -11.24
C GLU A 209 7.40 -16.65 -10.82
N GLU A 210 8.32 -17.32 -11.50
CA GLU A 210 8.71 -18.70 -11.17
C GLU A 210 9.28 -18.80 -9.75
N ARG A 211 10.15 -17.87 -9.34
CA ARG A 211 10.71 -17.85 -7.98
C ARG A 211 9.63 -17.55 -6.95
N PHE A 212 8.82 -16.53 -7.18
CA PHE A 212 7.71 -16.19 -6.30
C PHE A 212 6.78 -17.38 -6.09
N ASN A 213 6.41 -18.08 -7.16
CA ASN A 213 5.58 -19.28 -7.09
C ASN A 213 6.24 -20.40 -6.27
N ARG A 214 7.56 -20.65 -6.42
CA ARG A 214 8.27 -21.64 -5.59
C ARG A 214 8.20 -21.29 -4.10
N ILE A 215 8.47 -20.02 -3.74
CA ILE A 215 8.41 -19.55 -2.35
C ILE A 215 6.98 -19.71 -1.80
N ARG A 216 5.97 -19.31 -2.58
CA ARG A 216 4.56 -19.47 -2.22
C ARG A 216 4.21 -20.93 -1.95
N GLU A 217 4.52 -21.85 -2.87
CA GLU A 217 4.19 -23.27 -2.70
C GLU A 217 4.87 -23.89 -1.47
N THR A 218 6.13 -23.53 -1.21
CA THR A 218 6.84 -23.96 0.01
C THR A 218 6.15 -23.43 1.27
N ALA A 219 5.78 -22.15 1.29
CA ALA A 219 5.09 -21.56 2.44
C ALA A 219 3.69 -22.15 2.65
N LEU A 220 2.93 -22.41 1.58
CA LEU A 220 1.62 -23.06 1.66
C LEU A 220 1.72 -24.51 2.14
N ALA A 221 2.68 -25.27 1.63
CA ALA A 221 2.95 -26.63 2.11
C ALA A 221 3.28 -26.62 3.61
N ARG A 222 4.05 -25.62 4.07
CA ARG A 222 4.36 -25.48 5.49
C ARG A 222 3.17 -25.03 6.33
N ALA A 223 2.34 -24.12 5.82
CA ALA A 223 1.10 -23.71 6.48
C ALA A 223 0.15 -24.90 6.67
N ALA A 224 0.02 -25.79 5.68
CA ALA A 224 -0.79 -27.00 5.80
C ALA A 224 -0.30 -27.95 6.90
N VAL A 225 1.02 -28.07 7.10
CA VAL A 225 1.59 -28.84 8.21
C VAL A 225 1.29 -28.21 9.57
N LEU A 226 1.39 -26.88 9.68
CA LEU A 226 1.01 -26.13 10.88
C LEU A 226 -0.48 -26.30 11.21
N ASP A 227 -1.35 -26.23 10.20
CA ASP A 227 -2.80 -26.37 10.36
C ASP A 227 -3.21 -27.80 10.76
N ALA A 228 -2.41 -28.80 10.42
CA ALA A 228 -2.57 -30.18 10.86
C ALA A 228 -2.06 -30.44 12.30
N GLY A 229 -1.43 -29.44 12.95
CA GLY A 229 -0.80 -29.61 14.27
C GLY A 229 0.50 -30.43 14.24
N GLU A 230 1.12 -30.57 13.07
CA GLU A 230 2.37 -31.30 12.85
C GLU A 230 3.57 -30.34 12.66
N GLY A 231 3.38 -29.07 13.04
CA GLY A 231 4.39 -28.01 13.03
C GLY A 231 5.54 -28.25 13.99
N TYR A 232 6.62 -27.48 13.83
CA TYR A 232 7.68 -27.41 14.83
C TYR A 232 7.27 -26.58 16.05
N TYR A 233 6.29 -25.70 15.87
CA TYR A 233 5.68 -24.84 16.88
C TYR A 233 4.15 -24.94 16.77
N ASP A 234 3.46 -24.69 17.88
CA ASP A 234 2.00 -24.78 17.96
C ASP A 234 1.29 -23.61 17.26
N ASP A 235 1.97 -22.48 17.12
CA ASP A 235 1.39 -21.21 16.69
C ASP A 235 1.85 -20.76 15.29
N ASP A 236 3.14 -20.63 15.03
CA ASP A 236 3.66 -20.25 13.72
C ASP A 236 5.15 -20.61 13.59
N GLU A 237 5.68 -20.53 12.38
CA GLU A 237 7.07 -20.85 12.10
C GLU A 237 7.83 -19.70 11.46
N PRO A 238 9.11 -19.51 11.80
CA PRO A 238 9.94 -18.51 11.15
C PRO A 238 10.09 -18.85 9.66
N LEU A 239 9.99 -17.83 8.81
CA LEU A 239 10.25 -17.90 7.38
C LEU A 239 11.21 -16.79 6.98
N ILE A 240 12.26 -17.17 6.25
CA ILE A 240 13.27 -16.26 5.72
C ILE A 240 13.20 -16.32 4.20
N ILE A 241 13.05 -15.16 3.56
CA ILE A 241 13.08 -15.05 2.10
C ILE A 241 14.25 -14.14 1.72
N HIS A 242 15.27 -14.74 1.14
CA HIS A 242 16.45 -14.02 0.69
C HIS A 242 16.10 -13.05 -0.45
N CYS A 243 16.49 -11.78 -0.36
CA CYS A 243 16.23 -10.79 -1.41
C CYS A 243 14.76 -10.78 -1.86
N GLY A 244 13.83 -10.81 -0.90
CA GLY A 244 12.37 -10.83 -1.12
C GLY A 244 11.62 -9.68 -0.45
N THR A 245 12.32 -8.82 0.30
CA THR A 245 11.66 -7.74 1.03
C THR A 245 11.01 -6.72 0.11
N GLN A 246 9.87 -6.20 0.56
CA GLN A 246 9.15 -5.10 -0.10
C GLN A 246 9.83 -3.74 0.15
N LEU A 247 10.69 -3.68 1.18
CA LEU A 247 11.45 -2.48 1.53
C LEU A 247 12.64 -2.29 0.59
N ALA A 248 12.84 -1.06 0.13
CA ALA A 248 13.79 -0.72 -0.92
C ALA A 248 13.43 -1.36 -2.27
N PRO A 249 13.38 -0.58 -3.36
CA PRO A 249 12.86 -1.05 -4.64
C PRO A 249 13.91 -1.84 -5.45
N ASN A 250 14.85 -2.50 -4.77
CA ASN A 250 15.84 -3.34 -5.44
C ASN A 250 15.12 -4.56 -6.00
N ASN A 251 15.63 -5.13 -7.09
CA ASN A 251 15.01 -6.24 -7.81
C ASN A 251 13.69 -5.89 -8.52
N ARG A 252 13.45 -4.60 -8.75
CA ARG A 252 12.41 -4.08 -9.64
C ARG A 252 13.08 -3.44 -10.84
N LEU A 253 12.55 -3.67 -12.04
CA LEU A 253 13.07 -3.03 -13.26
C LEU A 253 12.61 -1.57 -13.40
N PHE A 254 11.35 -1.31 -13.04
CA PHE A 254 10.67 -0.02 -13.23
C PHE A 254 11.19 1.19 -12.42
N PRO A 255 11.90 1.04 -11.28
CA PRO A 255 12.58 2.17 -10.66
C PRO A 255 13.75 2.69 -11.49
N GLN A 256 14.35 1.83 -12.32
CA GLN A 256 15.47 2.21 -13.20
C GLN A 256 15.05 2.48 -14.63
N ASP A 257 14.02 1.78 -15.11
CA ASP A 257 13.46 1.97 -16.44
C ASP A 257 12.08 2.62 -16.36
N ILE A 258 12.07 3.94 -16.51
CA ILE A 258 10.89 4.80 -16.31
C ILE A 258 9.83 4.66 -17.42
N ARG A 259 10.08 3.82 -18.43
CA ARG A 259 9.09 3.47 -19.47
C ARG A 259 8.00 2.57 -18.91
N TYR A 260 8.28 1.79 -17.87
CA TYR A 260 7.28 0.98 -17.18
C TYR A 260 6.51 1.83 -16.19
N LEU A 261 5.22 1.56 -15.96
CA LEU A 261 4.40 2.31 -15.01
C LEU A 261 4.52 3.84 -15.21
N ASN A 262 4.50 4.28 -16.46
CA ASN A 262 4.75 5.65 -16.88
C ASN A 262 3.52 6.55 -16.76
N HIS A 263 2.33 6.06 -17.08
CA HIS A 263 1.14 6.90 -17.13
C HIS A 263 -0.15 6.12 -16.92
N THR A 264 -1.23 6.84 -16.60
CA THR A 264 -2.57 6.25 -16.46
C THR A 264 -3.13 5.83 -17.82
N LYS A 265 -4.01 4.84 -17.86
CA LYS A 265 -4.72 4.44 -19.08
C LYS A 265 -5.75 5.48 -19.49
N GLU A 266 -6.46 6.03 -18.51
CA GLU A 266 -7.52 7.01 -18.71
C GLU A 266 -7.12 8.39 -18.18
N ALA A 267 -7.91 9.41 -18.56
CA ALA A 267 -7.71 10.76 -18.08
C ALA A 267 -8.33 10.95 -16.69
N TYR A 268 -7.60 11.61 -15.80
CA TYR A 268 -8.01 11.87 -14.42
C TYR A 268 -7.61 13.25 -13.95
N ASP A 269 -8.18 13.65 -12.82
CA ASP A 269 -7.87 14.92 -12.18
C ASP A 269 -6.42 14.93 -11.70
N LEU A 270 -5.63 15.89 -12.18
CA LEU A 270 -4.26 16.16 -11.74
C LEU A 270 -4.19 17.51 -11.04
N ILE A 271 -3.77 17.48 -9.78
CA ILE A 271 -3.60 18.65 -8.93
C ILE A 271 -2.18 19.18 -9.12
N HIS A 272 -2.08 20.43 -9.60
CA HIS A 272 -0.82 21.11 -9.88
C HIS A 272 -0.30 21.90 -8.68
N ALA A 273 0.93 22.42 -8.81
CA ALA A 273 1.63 23.20 -7.79
C ALA A 273 0.83 24.40 -7.27
N ASP A 274 0.11 25.10 -8.15
CA ASP A 274 -0.71 26.28 -7.83
C ASP A 274 -2.11 25.94 -7.27
N GLY A 275 -2.41 24.64 -7.12
CA GLY A 275 -3.70 24.15 -6.65
C GLY A 275 -4.78 24.09 -7.74
N SER A 276 -4.45 24.44 -8.99
CA SER A 276 -5.35 24.17 -10.12
C SER A 276 -5.46 22.68 -10.40
N ILE A 277 -6.58 22.28 -11.00
CA ILE A 277 -6.86 20.89 -11.36
C ILE A 277 -7.11 20.85 -12.87
N THR A 278 -6.37 20.00 -13.57
CA THR A 278 -6.65 19.61 -14.96
C THR A 278 -7.19 18.19 -15.01
N ASN A 279 -7.76 17.80 -16.15
CA ASN A 279 -8.17 16.42 -16.40
C ASN A 279 -7.42 15.90 -17.64
N GLU A 280 -6.44 15.02 -17.42
CA GLU A 280 -5.53 14.55 -18.46
C GLU A 280 -4.99 13.13 -18.19
N ILE A 281 -4.33 12.53 -19.18
CA ILE A 281 -3.52 11.33 -18.95
C ILE A 281 -2.39 11.70 -18.00
N VAL A 282 -2.36 11.10 -16.82
CA VAL A 282 -1.43 11.47 -15.76
C VAL A 282 -0.13 10.71 -15.95
N HIS A 283 0.95 11.44 -16.23
CA HIS A 283 2.30 10.88 -16.35
C HIS A 283 3.06 10.95 -15.03
N THR A 284 3.89 9.94 -14.79
CA THR A 284 4.87 9.93 -13.70
C THR A 284 5.85 11.10 -13.87
N ARG A 285 6.26 11.66 -12.73
CA ARG A 285 7.34 12.62 -12.60
C ARG A 285 8.58 11.97 -11.96
N ARG A 286 8.56 10.66 -11.69
CA ARG A 286 9.66 10.01 -10.97
C ARG A 286 10.95 10.04 -11.80
N PRO A 287 12.10 10.35 -11.19
CA PRO A 287 13.40 10.12 -11.81
C PRO A 287 13.73 8.62 -11.75
N ALA A 288 14.71 8.19 -12.55
CA ALA A 288 15.32 6.88 -12.35
C ALA A 288 16.06 6.85 -11.00
N LYS A 289 15.98 5.73 -10.27
CA LYS A 289 16.56 5.57 -8.93
C LYS A 289 17.29 4.22 -8.78
N PHE A 290 18.22 4.17 -7.82
CA PHE A 290 18.95 2.98 -7.33
C PHE A 290 20.08 2.45 -8.21
N ALA A 291 21.19 3.18 -8.32
CA ALA A 291 22.34 2.77 -9.12
C ALA A 291 23.14 1.53 -8.62
N LYS A 292 22.72 0.85 -7.54
CA LYS A 292 23.43 -0.30 -6.97
C LYS A 292 22.47 -1.30 -6.32
N SER A 293 22.80 -2.59 -6.44
CA SER A 293 22.12 -3.67 -5.71
C SER A 293 22.36 -3.56 -4.19
N VAL A 294 21.34 -3.87 -3.41
CA VAL A 294 21.44 -4.05 -1.95
C VAL A 294 21.27 -5.51 -1.52
N ASP A 295 21.30 -6.47 -2.45
CA ASP A 295 20.98 -7.88 -2.17
C ASP A 295 21.80 -8.47 -1.01
N ARG A 296 23.04 -8.01 -0.85
CA ARG A 296 23.96 -8.43 0.23
C ARG A 296 23.71 -7.74 1.57
N ASN A 297 22.79 -6.79 1.66
CA ASN A 297 22.42 -6.12 2.89
C ASN A 297 21.17 -6.77 3.48
N CYS A 298 21.35 -7.67 4.45
CA CYS A 298 20.26 -8.39 5.10
C CYS A 298 19.12 -7.47 5.57
N GLY A 299 19.43 -6.33 6.20
CA GLY A 299 18.41 -5.40 6.69
C GLY A 299 17.63 -4.66 5.60
N MET A 300 18.08 -4.71 4.34
CA MET A 300 17.45 -4.05 3.21
C MET A 300 16.98 -4.99 2.09
N SER A 301 17.35 -6.28 2.13
CA SER A 301 17.00 -7.26 1.09
C SER A 301 16.24 -8.48 1.65
N CYS A 302 16.49 -8.86 2.89
CA CYS A 302 15.93 -10.07 3.47
C CYS A 302 14.54 -9.80 4.05
N GLU A 303 13.55 -10.62 3.69
CA GLU A 303 12.26 -10.64 4.38
C GLU A 303 12.33 -11.67 5.52
N VAL A 304 12.16 -11.20 6.75
CA VAL A 304 12.11 -12.04 7.95
C VAL A 304 10.70 -12.00 8.51
N THR A 305 9.96 -13.07 8.27
CA THR A 305 8.53 -13.18 8.59
C THR A 305 8.24 -14.53 9.23
N THR A 306 6.98 -14.93 9.27
CA THR A 306 6.53 -16.26 9.65
C THR A 306 5.67 -16.88 8.56
N VAL A 307 5.45 -18.20 8.61
CA VAL A 307 4.71 -18.95 7.59
C VAL A 307 3.28 -18.44 7.46
N ARG A 308 2.50 -18.35 8.56
CA ARG A 308 1.10 -17.87 8.50
C ARG A 308 1.01 -16.40 8.10
N THR A 309 1.97 -15.58 8.51
CA THR A 309 2.03 -14.17 8.12
C THR A 309 2.32 -14.01 6.64
N TYR A 310 3.24 -14.80 6.08
CA TYR A 310 3.54 -14.77 4.66
C TYR A 310 2.35 -15.24 3.81
N VAL A 311 1.76 -16.41 4.09
CA VAL A 311 0.64 -16.93 3.27
C VAL A 311 -0.60 -16.04 3.34
N SER A 312 -0.86 -15.40 4.49
CA SER A 312 -2.00 -14.49 4.66
C SER A 312 -1.79 -13.07 4.12
N GLY A 313 -0.55 -12.60 4.05
CA GLY A 313 -0.23 -11.19 3.82
C GLY A 313 0.61 -10.90 2.58
N SER A 314 1.32 -11.88 2.04
CA SER A 314 2.36 -11.69 1.03
C SER A 314 2.25 -12.65 -0.15
N THR A 315 1.12 -13.36 -0.32
CA THR A 315 0.90 -14.27 -1.46
C THR A 315 -0.18 -13.77 -2.41
N ILE A 316 -0.03 -14.10 -3.70
CA ILE A 316 -1.00 -13.82 -4.75
C ILE A 316 -0.86 -14.88 -5.84
N ARG A 317 -1.91 -15.12 -6.61
CA ARG A 317 -1.84 -16.00 -7.78
C ARG A 317 -1.44 -15.15 -8.97
N SER A 318 -0.43 -15.61 -9.69
CA SER A 318 0.00 -14.99 -10.92
C SER A 318 0.17 -16.02 -12.03
N ASN A 319 -0.10 -15.59 -13.26
CA ASN A 319 0.18 -16.37 -14.46
C ASN A 319 0.45 -15.41 -15.63
N GLY A 320 1.66 -15.47 -16.18
CA GLY A 320 2.06 -14.57 -17.25
C GLY A 320 2.29 -13.14 -16.74
N TYR A 321 2.78 -13.05 -15.50
CA TYR A 321 3.14 -11.79 -14.85
C TYR A 321 4.07 -10.97 -15.73
N ARG A 322 3.74 -9.68 -15.87
CA ARG A 322 4.56 -8.70 -16.58
C ARG A 322 4.19 -7.29 -16.18
N ILE A 323 5.17 -6.42 -16.24
CA ILE A 323 4.99 -4.98 -16.02
C ILE A 323 4.98 -4.31 -17.39
N THR A 324 4.03 -3.40 -17.59
CA THR A 324 3.88 -2.63 -18.83
C THR A 324 4.07 -1.14 -18.55
N GLU A 325 3.87 -0.31 -19.58
CA GLU A 325 3.83 1.13 -19.45
C GLU A 325 2.72 1.63 -18.50
N THR A 326 1.62 0.88 -18.33
CA THR A 326 0.43 1.40 -17.63
C THR A 326 -0.06 0.51 -16.48
N GLU A 327 0.47 -0.70 -16.32
CA GLU A 327 -0.06 -1.64 -15.32
C GLU A 327 0.87 -2.82 -15.00
N VAL A 328 0.45 -3.60 -14.00
CA VAL A 328 0.96 -4.94 -13.70
C VAL A 328 -0.07 -5.96 -14.17
N LEU A 329 0.31 -6.81 -15.11
CA LEU A 329 -0.53 -7.85 -15.72
C LEU A 329 -0.24 -9.22 -15.14
N GLY A 330 -1.14 -10.16 -15.40
CA GLY A 330 -0.99 -11.57 -14.99
C GLY A 330 -1.25 -11.81 -13.50
N ILE A 331 -1.92 -10.87 -12.82
CA ILE A 331 -2.30 -10.98 -11.42
C ILE A 331 -3.79 -11.37 -11.32
N ASP A 332 -4.08 -12.35 -10.49
CA ASP A 332 -5.44 -12.67 -10.06
C ASP A 332 -5.71 -11.95 -8.74
N TRP A 333 -6.33 -10.76 -8.84
CA TRP A 333 -6.61 -9.86 -7.70
C TRP A 333 -7.49 -10.50 -6.63
N ASP A 334 -8.33 -11.46 -7.01
CA ASP A 334 -9.27 -12.11 -6.10
C ASP A 334 -8.60 -13.29 -5.36
N SER A 335 -7.45 -13.78 -5.83
CA SER A 335 -6.82 -14.96 -5.22
C SER A 335 -6.39 -14.81 -3.75
N ALA A 336 -6.28 -13.58 -3.23
CA ALA A 336 -5.88 -13.31 -1.85
C ALA A 336 -6.52 -12.03 -1.30
N TYR A 337 -6.79 -12.02 0.01
CA TYR A 337 -7.33 -10.85 0.72
C TYR A 337 -6.25 -9.82 1.11
N CYS A 338 -5.00 -10.03 0.70
CA CYS A 338 -3.91 -9.06 0.78
C CYS A 338 -3.71 -8.27 -0.53
N ALA A 339 -4.77 -8.14 -1.34
CA ALA A 339 -4.78 -7.42 -2.61
C ALA A 339 -5.82 -6.29 -2.59
N THR A 340 -5.36 -5.04 -2.57
CA THR A 340 -6.25 -3.86 -2.52
C THR A 340 -7.27 -3.85 -3.67
N PRO A 341 -6.90 -4.10 -4.94
CA PRO A 341 -7.89 -4.15 -6.03
C PRO A 341 -8.93 -5.26 -5.88
N GLY A 342 -8.57 -6.42 -5.30
CA GLY A 342 -9.51 -7.50 -5.00
C GLY A 342 -10.51 -7.10 -3.91
N ASN A 343 -9.98 -6.62 -2.78
CA ASN A 343 -10.78 -6.22 -1.61
C ASN A 343 -11.80 -5.12 -1.93
N ILE A 344 -11.39 -4.11 -2.70
CA ILE A 344 -12.20 -2.92 -3.02
C ILE A 344 -13.46 -3.26 -3.83
N GLN A 345 -13.49 -4.39 -4.55
CA GLN A 345 -14.70 -4.85 -5.24
C GLN A 345 -15.88 -5.10 -4.29
N HIS A 346 -15.61 -5.33 -3.00
CA HIS A 346 -16.60 -5.63 -1.98
C HIS A 346 -17.02 -4.41 -1.14
N ILE A 347 -16.41 -3.25 -1.36
CA ILE A 347 -16.64 -2.02 -0.58
C ILE A 347 -17.70 -1.14 -1.27
N SER A 348 -18.76 -0.83 -0.54
CA SER A 348 -19.84 0.06 -0.97
C SER A 348 -19.76 1.47 -0.38
N ALA A 349 -18.95 1.66 0.67
CA ALA A 349 -18.72 2.98 1.25
C ALA A 349 -18.15 3.99 0.22
N PRO A 350 -18.40 5.30 0.41
CA PRO A 350 -17.71 6.37 -0.31
C PRO A 350 -16.20 6.20 -0.29
N MET A 351 -15.57 6.39 -1.45
CA MET A 351 -14.16 6.07 -1.65
C MET A 351 -13.38 7.20 -2.32
N LEU A 352 -12.26 7.59 -1.72
CA LEU A 352 -11.25 8.44 -2.36
C LEU A 352 -10.01 7.61 -2.68
N LEU A 353 -9.51 7.68 -3.91
CA LEU A 353 -8.19 7.19 -4.28
C LEU A 353 -7.32 8.35 -4.74
N MET A 354 -6.06 8.38 -4.32
CA MET A 354 -5.12 9.39 -4.81
C MET A 354 -3.77 8.79 -5.19
N GLY A 355 -3.20 9.21 -6.31
CA GLY A 355 -1.84 8.82 -6.71
C GLY A 355 -0.83 9.97 -6.68
N MET A 356 0.42 9.67 -6.34
CA MET A 356 1.49 10.65 -6.17
C MET A 356 2.54 10.48 -7.29
N THR A 357 2.57 11.40 -8.27
CA THR A 357 3.24 11.10 -9.56
C THR A 357 4.77 11.01 -9.48
N GLY A 358 5.39 11.47 -8.40
CA GLY A 358 6.81 11.28 -8.11
C GLY A 358 7.16 9.87 -7.59
N GLY A 359 6.16 9.07 -7.22
CA GLY A 359 6.28 7.64 -6.90
C GLY A 359 5.92 6.75 -8.09
N TYR A 360 6.27 5.46 -8.00
CA TYR A 360 5.78 4.44 -8.95
C TYR A 360 4.42 3.84 -8.53
N GLU A 361 4.05 3.92 -7.24
CA GLU A 361 2.81 3.32 -6.71
C GLU A 361 1.55 4.09 -7.16
N PHE A 362 1.70 5.30 -7.72
CA PHE A 362 0.57 6.12 -8.16
C PHE A 362 -0.44 5.37 -9.04
N LEU A 363 0.03 4.48 -9.93
CA LEU A 363 -0.85 3.70 -10.82
C LEU A 363 -1.64 2.61 -10.12
N ALA A 364 -1.24 2.15 -8.94
CA ALA A 364 -2.06 1.26 -8.15
C ALA A 364 -3.41 1.91 -7.80
N SER A 365 -3.46 3.25 -7.67
CA SER A 365 -4.70 4.00 -7.47
C SER A 365 -5.64 3.90 -8.67
N GLU A 366 -5.13 3.94 -9.91
CA GLU A 366 -5.97 3.72 -11.10
C GLU A 366 -6.51 2.29 -11.11
N VAL A 367 -5.66 1.29 -10.87
CA VAL A 367 -6.07 -0.13 -10.83
C VAL A 367 -7.15 -0.35 -9.77
N ALA A 368 -6.95 0.18 -8.56
CA ALA A 368 -7.92 0.09 -7.47
C ALA A 368 -9.23 0.83 -7.81
N TYR A 369 -9.18 2.04 -8.37
CA TYR A 369 -10.36 2.80 -8.80
C TYR A 369 -11.18 2.05 -9.85
N GLN A 370 -10.50 1.41 -10.81
CA GLN A 370 -11.15 0.61 -11.84
C GLN A 370 -11.80 -0.63 -11.25
N ASN A 371 -11.24 -1.22 -10.19
CA ASN A 371 -11.82 -2.38 -9.50
C ASN A 371 -12.91 -2.01 -8.46
N ALA A 372 -13.05 -0.74 -8.08
CA ALA A 372 -14.14 -0.27 -7.21
C ALA A 372 -15.50 -0.33 -7.93
N LYS A 373 -16.12 -1.52 -8.00
CA LYS A 373 -17.35 -1.76 -8.76
C LYS A 373 -18.63 -1.62 -7.92
N LYS A 374 -18.57 -1.86 -6.62
CA LYS A 374 -19.75 -1.88 -5.73
C LYS A 374 -20.17 -0.49 -5.26
N THR A 375 -19.22 0.41 -5.02
CA THR A 375 -19.52 1.82 -4.70
C THR A 375 -19.83 2.63 -5.96
N ASN A 376 -20.85 3.49 -5.87
CA ASN A 376 -21.15 4.50 -6.89
C ASN A 376 -20.60 5.89 -6.51
N ASP A 377 -20.13 6.05 -5.27
CA ASP A 377 -19.50 7.29 -4.79
C ASP A 377 -18.00 7.05 -4.67
N LYS A 378 -17.30 7.24 -5.78
CA LYS A 378 -15.84 7.13 -5.83
C LYS A 378 -15.21 8.31 -6.55
N THR A 379 -14.08 8.77 -6.04
CA THR A 379 -13.28 9.85 -6.61
C THR A 379 -11.85 9.37 -6.76
N ILE A 380 -11.19 9.77 -7.85
CA ILE A 380 -9.75 9.58 -8.05
C ILE A 380 -9.11 10.91 -8.45
N ALA A 381 -7.96 11.22 -7.87
CA ALA A 381 -7.15 12.38 -8.23
C ALA A 381 -5.66 12.07 -8.10
N PHE A 382 -4.81 12.84 -8.75
CA PHE A 382 -3.36 12.69 -8.69
C PHE A 382 -2.71 14.00 -8.26
N VAL A 383 -1.54 13.92 -7.64
CA VAL A 383 -0.79 15.12 -7.22
C VAL A 383 0.54 15.16 -7.96
N GLU A 384 0.71 16.22 -8.75
CA GLU A 384 1.89 16.37 -9.58
C GLU A 384 3.16 16.52 -8.74
N GLY A 385 4.14 15.65 -8.98
CA GLY A 385 5.45 15.69 -8.33
C GLY A 385 5.43 15.31 -6.85
N ALA A 386 4.30 14.87 -6.29
CA ALA A 386 4.28 14.30 -4.95
C ALA A 386 5.02 12.96 -4.94
N THR A 387 5.92 12.78 -3.98
CA THR A 387 6.51 11.49 -3.63
C THR A 387 5.49 10.60 -2.94
N HIS A 388 5.83 9.33 -2.77
CA HIS A 388 5.07 8.39 -1.96
C HIS A 388 4.71 8.95 -0.56
N ASN A 389 5.60 9.74 0.05
CA ASN A 389 5.34 10.40 1.35
C ASN A 389 4.78 11.83 1.21
N PHE A 390 4.04 12.11 0.14
CA PHE A 390 3.32 13.36 -0.14
C PHE A 390 4.17 14.63 -0.29
N ARG A 391 5.50 14.55 -0.14
CA ARG A 391 6.41 15.69 -0.28
C ARG A 391 6.81 15.90 -1.74
N PRO A 392 7.26 17.10 -2.15
CA PRO A 392 7.76 17.30 -3.51
C PRO A 392 8.95 16.39 -3.83
N GLU A 393 8.93 15.77 -5.01
CA GLU A 393 10.04 14.97 -5.56
C GLU A 393 11.10 15.92 -6.12
N LYS A 394 11.97 16.37 -5.22
CA LYS A 394 12.98 17.39 -5.55
C LYS A 394 13.95 16.94 -6.64
N ASP A 395 14.22 15.64 -6.74
CA ASP A 395 15.13 15.11 -7.75
C ASP A 395 14.53 15.17 -9.17
N ALA A 396 13.21 15.36 -9.29
CA ALA A 396 12.50 15.54 -10.56
C ALA A 396 12.30 17.01 -10.95
N GLU A 397 12.62 17.97 -10.08
CA GLU A 397 12.43 19.39 -10.35
C GLU A 397 13.43 19.90 -11.41
N LYS A 398 12.92 20.57 -12.43
CA LYS A 398 13.71 21.33 -13.43
C LYS A 398 14.17 22.67 -12.89
N PHE A 399 13.43 23.23 -11.93
CA PHE A 399 13.77 24.44 -11.21
C PHE A 399 13.25 24.34 -9.76
N PRO A 400 13.93 24.97 -8.78
CA PRO A 400 13.55 24.85 -7.38
C PRO A 400 12.08 25.24 -7.13
N GLY A 401 11.32 24.31 -6.55
CA GLY A 401 9.92 24.51 -6.21
C GLY A 401 8.93 24.32 -7.35
N GLU A 402 9.30 23.65 -8.45
CA GLU A 402 8.41 23.33 -9.59
C GLU A 402 7.08 22.71 -9.14
N PHE A 403 7.10 21.83 -8.13
CA PHE A 403 5.89 21.13 -7.66
C PHE A 403 5.16 21.84 -6.51
N GLY A 404 5.66 22.99 -6.04
CA GLY A 404 5.02 23.75 -4.96
C GLY A 404 4.88 22.98 -3.65
N ASP A 405 3.78 23.21 -2.92
CA ASP A 405 3.47 22.53 -1.67
C ASP A 405 2.50 21.36 -1.91
N THR A 406 3.07 20.23 -2.33
CA THR A 406 2.30 19.01 -2.61
C THR A 406 1.59 18.44 -1.38
N VAL A 407 2.15 18.63 -0.18
CA VAL A 407 1.52 18.24 1.09
C VAL A 407 0.23 19.03 1.28
N LYS A 408 0.32 20.36 1.18
CA LYS A 408 -0.84 21.24 1.30
C LYS A 408 -1.91 20.87 0.27
N ASN A 409 -1.55 20.77 -1.00
CA ASN A 409 -2.50 20.51 -2.08
C ASN A 409 -3.20 19.14 -1.93
N THR A 410 -2.46 18.11 -1.50
CA THR A 410 -3.01 16.77 -1.21
C THR A 410 -4.09 16.86 -0.12
N PHE A 411 -3.74 17.35 1.06
CA PHE A 411 -4.66 17.29 2.20
C PHE A 411 -5.76 18.34 2.12
N ASP A 412 -5.55 19.43 1.36
CA ASP A 412 -6.61 20.37 0.99
C ASP A 412 -7.68 19.70 0.14
N PHE A 413 -7.30 18.90 -0.85
CA PHE A 413 -8.24 18.13 -1.68
C PHE A 413 -8.97 17.07 -0.84
N VAL A 414 -8.25 16.35 0.01
CA VAL A 414 -8.83 15.34 0.91
C VAL A 414 -9.87 15.99 1.84
N ALA A 415 -9.56 17.14 2.45
CA ALA A 415 -10.51 17.81 3.33
C ALA A 415 -11.76 18.29 2.58
N ASP A 416 -11.60 18.84 1.39
CA ASP A 416 -12.74 19.26 0.56
C ASP A 416 -13.61 18.04 0.18
N TRP A 417 -12.99 16.88 -0.11
CA TRP A 417 -13.69 15.64 -0.41
C TRP A 417 -14.53 15.13 0.79
N ILE A 418 -14.01 15.23 2.01
CA ILE A 418 -14.73 14.88 3.24
C ILE A 418 -15.89 15.86 3.47
N LEU A 419 -15.63 17.17 3.39
CA LEU A 419 -16.64 18.22 3.63
C LEU A 419 -17.79 18.22 2.61
N ALA A 420 -17.56 17.70 1.40
CA ALA A 420 -18.61 17.53 0.41
C ALA A 420 -19.63 16.43 0.78
N ARG A 421 -19.32 15.57 1.76
CA ARG A 421 -20.12 14.38 2.11
C ARG A 421 -20.69 14.39 3.52
N PHE A 422 -20.04 15.06 4.48
CA PHE A 422 -20.31 14.87 5.92
C PHE A 422 -20.56 16.15 6.71
#